data_AF-A0A218QEQ7-F1
#
_entry.id   AF-A0A218QEQ7-F1
#
_cell.length_a   1.000
_cell.length_b   1.000
_cell.length_c   1.000
_cell.angle_alpha   90.00
_cell.angle_beta   90.00
_cell.angle_gamma   90.00
#
_symmetry.space_group_name_H-M   'P 1'
#
loop_
_entity.id
_entity.type
_entity.pdbx_description
1 polymer ?
#
loop_
_entity_poly.entity_id
_entity_poly.type
_entity_poly.pdbx_seq_one_letter_code
_entity_poly.pdbx_strand_id
1 'polypeptide(L)'
;MRYSLESRFKGTIVGAFLGDLASGSKEQPKNWHEIALLGVESLITTSQLNLDDWICRQQAEFPHLDTSCVSLKAIIATLPVALFYFDNTVKLRQNLSQAIAIWDSDLVVRDGTLAVGYAIALSLTEKLDIKTLIPQTIDFIGETPSKLPQTLLKVNNLLLQGAGLERVQGSLSREEKLSKAVAMAFYCFLSTLEDFRLSILRATDNRDALPAIGAITGALSGAYNSITSIPVSWQMKLSSANSATSTASNRKQMIELADALVAVWSGAYDLVPYPKDLQQEGCAMFDKQGTLCVSAAPRVIRLR
;
A
#
# COMPACT_ATOMS: atom_id res chain seq x y z
N MET A 1 -4.43 15.77 -13.70
CA MET A 1 -4.85 14.63 -12.87
C MET A 1 -5.85 13.75 -13.59
N ARG A 2 -5.42 12.53 -13.94
CA ARG A 2 -6.27 11.53 -14.64
C ARG A 2 -7.32 10.92 -13.71
N TYR A 3 -7.00 10.82 -12.42
CA TYR A 3 -7.88 10.32 -11.36
C TYR A 3 -7.67 11.17 -10.10
N SER A 4 -8.70 11.26 -9.24
CA SER A 4 -8.58 11.92 -7.94
C SER A 4 -7.61 11.19 -7.02
N LEU A 5 -6.98 11.92 -6.10
CA LEU A 5 -6.07 11.35 -5.11
C LEU A 5 -6.79 10.29 -4.25
N GLU A 6 -8.02 10.59 -3.86
CA GLU A 6 -8.91 9.69 -3.13
C GLU A 6 -9.12 8.35 -3.86
N SER A 7 -9.44 8.39 -5.16
CA SER A 7 -9.61 7.19 -5.98
C SER A 7 -8.32 6.36 -6.04
N ARG A 8 -7.15 7.02 -6.06
CA ARG A 8 -5.84 6.35 -6.08
C ARG A 8 -5.48 5.73 -4.73
N PHE A 9 -5.77 6.39 -3.61
CA PHE A 9 -5.59 5.83 -2.26
C PHE A 9 -6.43 4.55 -2.08
N LYS A 10 -7.72 4.63 -2.46
CA LYS A 10 -8.62 3.47 -2.50
C LYS A 10 -8.06 2.37 -3.39
N GLY A 11 -7.59 2.74 -4.58
CA GLY A 11 -6.98 1.83 -5.54
C GLY A 11 -5.77 1.10 -4.96
N THR A 12 -4.88 1.79 -4.25
CA THR A 12 -3.70 1.20 -3.62
C THR A 12 -4.07 0.15 -2.57
N ILE A 13 -4.95 0.50 -1.62
CA ILE A 13 -5.33 -0.41 -0.52
C ILE A 13 -6.12 -1.61 -1.05
N VAL A 14 -7.16 -1.37 -1.85
CA VAL A 14 -7.99 -2.44 -2.42
C VAL A 14 -7.19 -3.29 -3.41
N GLY A 15 -6.33 -2.66 -4.20
CA GLY A 15 -5.47 -3.34 -5.16
C GLY A 15 -4.49 -4.29 -4.48
N ALA A 16 -3.88 -3.87 -3.38
CA ALA A 16 -2.99 -4.72 -2.57
C ALA A 16 -3.70 -5.96 -2.03
N PHE A 17 -4.93 -5.79 -1.55
CA PHE A 17 -5.75 -6.90 -1.05
C PHE A 17 -6.16 -7.87 -2.17
N LEU A 18 -6.65 -7.34 -3.29
CA LEU A 18 -7.05 -8.16 -4.44
C LEU A 18 -5.87 -8.91 -5.06
N GLY A 19 -4.69 -8.29 -5.08
CA GLY A 19 -3.46 -8.92 -5.54
C GLY A 19 -3.08 -10.13 -4.71
N ASP A 20 -3.14 -10.03 -3.37
CA ASP A 20 -2.87 -11.16 -2.47
C ASP A 20 -3.92 -12.27 -2.64
N LEU A 21 -5.21 -11.89 -2.72
CA LEU A 21 -6.31 -12.83 -2.91
C LEU A 21 -6.18 -13.61 -4.24
N ALA A 22 -5.77 -12.93 -5.31
CA ALA A 22 -5.57 -13.53 -6.63
C ALA A 22 -4.41 -14.54 -6.65
N SER A 23 -3.40 -14.39 -5.79
CA SER A 23 -2.29 -15.33 -5.65
C SER A 23 -2.68 -16.66 -4.98
N GLY A 24 -3.92 -16.81 -4.51
CA GLY A 24 -4.44 -18.10 -4.03
C GLY A 24 -3.76 -18.63 -2.78
N SER A 25 -3.25 -17.75 -1.90
CA SER A 25 -2.62 -18.19 -0.64
C SER A 25 -3.60 -19.02 0.20
N LYS A 26 -3.24 -20.28 0.47
CA LYS A 26 -3.96 -21.13 1.43
C LYS A 26 -3.76 -20.67 2.88
N GLU A 27 -2.70 -19.92 3.13
CA GLU A 27 -2.55 -19.11 4.34
C GLU A 27 -3.55 -17.96 4.27
N GLN A 28 -4.37 -17.83 5.30
CA GLN A 28 -5.33 -16.75 5.46
C GLN A 28 -4.57 -15.41 5.27
N PRO A 29 -5.02 -14.50 4.38
CA PRO A 29 -4.39 -13.19 4.15
C PRO A 29 -4.32 -12.26 5.37
N LYS A 30 -4.87 -12.67 6.50
CA LYS A 30 -5.52 -11.77 7.45
C LYS A 30 -4.57 -10.74 8.05
N ASN A 31 -3.39 -11.15 8.50
CA ASN A 31 -2.65 -10.30 9.43
C ASN A 31 -2.07 -9.03 8.78
N TRP A 32 -1.43 -9.09 7.60
CA TRP A 32 -0.68 -7.93 7.10
C TRP A 32 -1.54 -6.80 6.54
N HIS A 33 -2.65 -7.13 5.88
CA HIS A 33 -3.62 -6.13 5.45
C HIS A 33 -4.34 -5.53 6.65
N GLU A 34 -4.70 -6.35 7.65
CA GLU A 34 -5.31 -5.84 8.89
C GLU A 34 -4.32 -4.93 9.65
N ILE A 35 -3.04 -5.27 9.73
CA ILE A 35 -1.99 -4.40 10.29
C ILE A 35 -1.87 -3.09 9.51
N ALA A 36 -1.97 -3.13 8.19
CA ALA A 36 -2.00 -1.91 7.37
C ALA A 36 -3.21 -1.04 7.75
N LEU A 37 -4.40 -1.61 7.92
CA LEU A 37 -5.60 -0.86 8.30
C LEU A 37 -5.47 -0.26 9.71
N LEU A 38 -4.90 -0.99 10.68
CA LEU A 38 -4.58 -0.44 12.01
C LEU A 38 -3.58 0.75 11.91
N GLY A 39 -2.67 0.70 10.94
CA GLY A 39 -1.78 1.82 10.63
C GLY A 39 -2.49 3.03 10.06
N VAL A 40 -3.48 2.82 9.19
CA VAL A 40 -4.35 3.90 8.71
C VAL A 40 -5.09 4.55 9.88
N GLU A 41 -5.69 3.76 10.77
CA GLU A 41 -6.38 4.28 11.95
C GLU A 41 -5.45 5.07 12.88
N SER A 42 -4.22 4.59 13.07
CA SER A 42 -3.21 5.29 13.88
C SER A 42 -2.85 6.65 13.27
N LEU A 43 -2.58 6.68 11.95
CA LEU A 43 -2.29 7.92 11.22
C LEU A 43 -3.46 8.90 11.25
N ILE A 44 -4.70 8.42 11.12
CA ILE A 44 -5.90 9.25 11.23
C ILE A 44 -6.01 9.85 12.64
N THR A 45 -5.83 9.02 13.67
CA THR A 45 -5.99 9.43 15.08
C THR A 45 -4.92 10.43 15.51
N THR A 46 -3.67 10.19 15.10
CA THR A 46 -2.51 10.94 15.59
C THR A 46 -2.04 12.03 14.62
N SER A 47 -2.56 12.04 13.38
CA SER A 47 -2.17 12.94 12.27
C SER A 47 -0.68 12.88 11.89
N GLN A 48 0.05 11.87 12.35
CA GLN A 48 1.45 11.63 12.06
C GLN A 48 1.81 10.16 12.31
N LEU A 49 2.98 9.70 11.87
CA LEU A 49 3.44 8.36 12.24
C LEU A 49 3.70 8.29 13.75
N ASN A 50 2.92 7.48 14.45
CA ASN A 50 3.11 7.13 15.85
C ASN A 50 3.28 5.61 15.96
N LEU A 51 4.53 5.15 16.08
CA LEU A 51 4.85 3.73 16.13
C LEU A 51 4.26 3.06 17.37
N ASP A 52 4.26 3.75 18.52
CA ASP A 52 3.74 3.21 19.78
C ASP A 52 2.22 2.97 19.68
N ASP A 53 1.47 3.93 19.14
CA ASP A 53 0.01 3.78 18.94
C ASP A 53 -0.29 2.64 17.94
N TRP A 54 0.47 2.52 16.86
CA TRP A 54 0.31 1.44 15.89
C TRP A 54 0.62 0.06 16.51
N ILE A 55 1.73 -0.07 17.22
CA ILE A 55 2.10 -1.30 17.93
C ILE A 55 1.04 -1.67 18.97
N CYS A 56 0.55 -0.71 19.76
CA CYS A 56 -0.51 -0.96 20.74
C CYS A 56 -1.78 -1.50 20.08
N ARG A 57 -2.23 -0.93 18.96
CA ARG A 57 -3.39 -1.44 18.20
C ARG A 57 -3.14 -2.84 17.67
N GLN A 58 -1.96 -3.08 17.12
CA GLN A 58 -1.57 -4.37 16.58
C GLN A 58 -1.52 -5.46 17.66
N GLN A 59 -0.98 -5.16 18.84
CA GLN A 59 -0.94 -6.10 19.97
C GLN A 59 -2.32 -6.38 20.56
N ALA A 60 -3.22 -5.38 20.55
CA ALA A 60 -4.60 -5.56 21.00
C ALA A 60 -5.39 -6.50 20.09
N GLU A 61 -5.23 -6.37 18.76
CA GLU A 61 -5.94 -7.20 17.78
C GLU A 61 -5.25 -8.56 17.55
N PHE A 62 -3.91 -8.59 17.55
CA PHE A 62 -3.07 -9.75 17.26
C PHE A 62 -2.00 -9.99 18.34
N PRO A 63 -2.38 -10.41 19.56
CA PRO A 63 -1.44 -10.60 20.68
C PRO A 63 -0.39 -11.70 20.45
N HIS A 64 -0.60 -12.59 19.48
CA HIS A 64 0.30 -13.69 19.14
C HIS A 64 0.85 -13.59 17.72
N LEU A 65 0.92 -12.38 17.15
CA LEU A 65 1.52 -12.20 15.83
C LEU A 65 3.00 -12.61 15.88
N ASP A 66 3.33 -13.70 15.20
CA ASP A 66 4.72 -14.11 15.02
C ASP A 66 5.38 -13.25 13.93
N THR A 67 6.12 -12.24 14.36
CA THR A 67 6.94 -11.38 13.48
C THR A 67 8.34 -11.95 13.27
N SER A 68 8.66 -13.14 13.77
CA SER A 68 10.00 -13.72 13.67
C SER A 68 10.33 -14.23 12.26
N CYS A 69 9.33 -14.37 11.38
CA CYS A 69 9.51 -14.82 10.01
C CYS A 69 9.57 -13.63 9.03
N VAL A 70 10.70 -13.52 8.32
CA VAL A 70 10.91 -12.56 7.23
C VAL A 70 9.80 -12.70 6.19
N SER A 71 9.03 -11.64 5.98
CA SER A 71 7.87 -11.67 5.09
C SER A 71 7.78 -10.42 4.24
N LEU A 72 7.83 -10.60 2.92
CA LEU A 72 7.54 -9.50 1.98
C LEU A 72 6.13 -8.92 2.15
N LYS A 73 5.22 -9.63 2.84
CA LYS A 73 3.92 -9.06 3.19
C LYS A 73 4.03 -7.90 4.19
N ALA A 74 5.14 -7.76 4.92
CA ALA A 74 5.42 -6.59 5.76
C ALA A 74 5.48 -5.29 4.95
N ILE A 75 5.85 -5.34 3.66
CA ILE A 75 5.76 -4.19 2.76
C ILE A 75 4.32 -3.66 2.70
N ILE A 76 3.32 -4.55 2.72
CA ILE A 76 1.90 -4.19 2.63
C ILE A 76 1.46 -3.42 3.89
N ALA A 77 1.95 -3.79 5.08
CA ALA A 77 1.68 -3.06 6.31
C ALA A 77 2.14 -1.59 6.25
N THR A 78 3.17 -1.28 5.45
CA THR A 78 3.70 0.09 5.34
C THR A 78 3.01 0.98 4.30
N LEU A 79 2.07 0.44 3.51
CA LEU A 79 1.30 1.23 2.52
C LEU A 79 0.65 2.50 3.09
N PRO A 80 0.08 2.52 4.31
CA PRO A 80 -0.47 3.73 4.90
C PRO A 80 0.56 4.85 5.03
N VAL A 81 1.80 4.51 5.39
CA VAL A 81 2.91 5.47 5.50
C VAL A 81 3.28 6.01 4.12
N ALA A 82 3.33 5.14 3.11
CA ALA A 82 3.58 5.54 1.74
C ALA A 82 2.51 6.50 1.21
N LEU A 83 1.23 6.19 1.49
CA LEU A 83 0.09 7.02 1.13
C LEU A 83 0.09 8.36 1.89
N PHE A 84 0.45 8.39 3.16
CA PHE A 84 0.38 9.61 3.97
C PHE A 84 1.54 10.59 3.75
N TYR A 85 2.73 10.10 3.41
CA TYR A 85 3.93 10.93 3.23
C TYR A 85 4.40 11.04 1.77
N PHE A 86 3.54 10.69 0.80
CA PHE A 86 3.89 10.57 -0.61
C PHE A 86 4.45 11.85 -1.26
N ASP A 87 4.07 13.02 -0.74
CA ASP A 87 4.44 14.34 -1.25
C ASP A 87 5.78 14.87 -0.68
N ASN A 88 6.34 14.21 0.33
CA ASN A 88 7.60 14.58 0.97
C ASN A 88 8.54 13.37 1.00
N THR A 89 9.40 13.25 -0.01
CA THR A 89 10.31 12.11 -0.18
C THR A 89 11.28 11.91 0.99
N VAL A 90 11.69 12.97 1.68
CA VAL A 90 12.56 12.88 2.86
C VAL A 90 11.81 12.23 4.03
N LYS A 91 10.61 12.73 4.35
CA LYS A 91 9.75 12.13 5.39
C LYS A 91 9.31 10.73 5.02
N LEU A 92 8.96 10.50 3.76
CA LEU A 92 8.59 9.19 3.23
C LEU A 92 9.67 8.15 3.53
N ARG A 93 10.92 8.44 3.17
CA ARG A 93 12.05 7.52 3.38
C ARG A 93 12.27 7.23 4.87
N GLN A 94 12.27 8.27 5.69
CA GLN A 94 12.46 8.16 7.13
C GLN A 94 11.37 7.31 7.78
N ASN A 95 10.11 7.63 7.49
CA ASN A 95 8.95 7.02 8.12
C ASN A 95 8.75 5.57 7.66
N LEU A 96 9.01 5.26 6.39
CA LEU A 96 9.00 3.89 5.89
C LEU A 96 10.09 3.03 6.55
N SER A 97 11.30 3.58 6.71
CA SER A 97 12.41 2.88 7.37
C SER A 97 12.11 2.61 8.85
N GLN A 98 11.48 3.58 9.52
CA GLN A 98 11.04 3.43 10.91
C GLN A 98 9.91 2.40 11.06
N ALA A 99 8.92 2.43 10.18
CA ALA A 99 7.78 1.52 10.23
C ALA A 99 8.19 0.07 9.97
N ILE A 100 8.99 -0.20 8.92
CA ILE A 100 9.35 -1.58 8.59
C ILE A 100 10.24 -2.23 9.66
N ALA A 101 11.05 -1.43 10.36
CA ALA A 101 11.92 -1.90 11.44
C ALA A 101 11.15 -2.48 12.64
N ILE A 102 9.83 -2.24 12.75
CA ILE A 102 8.99 -2.89 13.77
C ILE A 102 8.94 -4.40 13.54
N TRP A 103 8.83 -4.83 12.27
CA TRP A 103 8.45 -6.21 11.93
C TRP A 103 9.56 -6.99 11.23
N ASP A 104 10.49 -6.32 10.56
CA ASP A 104 11.53 -7.00 9.79
C ASP A 104 12.85 -6.23 9.84
N SER A 105 13.95 -6.98 9.93
CA SER A 105 15.32 -6.46 9.87
C SER A 105 16.04 -6.84 8.58
N ASP A 106 15.38 -7.62 7.72
CA ASP A 106 15.91 -8.02 6.42
C ASP A 106 16.07 -6.81 5.49
N LEU A 107 17.28 -6.69 4.93
CA LEU A 107 17.64 -5.55 4.09
C LEU A 107 16.88 -5.53 2.77
N VAL A 108 16.50 -6.68 2.22
CA VAL A 108 15.70 -6.76 0.98
C VAL A 108 14.27 -6.32 1.26
N VAL A 109 13.70 -6.67 2.42
CA VAL A 109 12.36 -6.22 2.83
C VAL A 109 12.34 -4.71 3.09
N ARG A 110 13.36 -4.18 3.77
CA ARG A 110 13.54 -2.72 3.94
C ARG A 110 13.66 -2.00 2.60
N ASP A 111 14.55 -2.46 1.73
CA ASP A 111 14.78 -1.83 0.44
C ASP A 111 13.56 -1.98 -0.49
N GLY A 112 12.83 -3.09 -0.38
CA GLY A 112 11.56 -3.33 -1.06
C GLY A 112 10.47 -2.39 -0.58
N THR A 113 10.42 -2.12 0.72
CA THR A 113 9.51 -1.13 1.32
C THR A 113 9.77 0.27 0.76
N LEU A 114 11.04 0.69 0.73
CA LEU A 114 11.43 1.97 0.15
C LEU A 114 11.10 2.03 -1.35
N ALA A 115 11.35 0.94 -2.08
CA ALA A 115 11.08 0.86 -3.50
C ALA A 115 9.59 1.05 -3.80
N VAL A 116 8.74 0.27 -3.13
CA VAL A 116 7.28 0.31 -3.32
C VAL A 116 6.72 1.67 -2.90
N GLY A 117 7.16 2.19 -1.75
CA GLY A 117 6.71 3.50 -1.26
C GLY A 117 7.06 4.64 -2.22
N TYR A 118 8.26 4.63 -2.79
CA TYR A 118 8.67 5.64 -3.77
C TYR A 118 7.91 5.54 -5.09
N ALA A 119 7.68 4.32 -5.59
CA ALA A 119 6.90 4.11 -6.81
C ALA A 119 5.43 4.53 -6.63
N ILE A 120 4.85 4.32 -5.44
CA ILE A 120 3.52 4.86 -5.08
C ILE A 120 3.58 6.39 -5.09
N ALA A 121 4.58 7.00 -4.46
CA ALA A 121 4.73 8.46 -4.43
C ALA A 121 4.80 9.09 -5.83
N LEU A 122 5.59 8.50 -6.74
CA LEU A 122 5.65 8.96 -8.13
C LEU A 122 4.33 8.74 -8.89
N SER A 123 3.60 7.67 -8.57
CA SER A 123 2.28 7.41 -9.15
C SER A 123 1.26 8.46 -8.70
N LEU A 124 1.22 8.78 -7.41
CA LEU A 124 0.28 9.74 -6.82
C LEU A 124 0.58 11.19 -7.20
N THR A 125 1.86 11.52 -7.38
CA THR A 125 2.29 12.85 -7.85
C THR A 125 2.28 13.02 -9.36
N GLU A 126 1.86 11.99 -10.12
CA GLU A 126 1.86 11.96 -11.58
C GLU A 126 3.24 12.23 -12.22
N LYS A 127 4.31 11.82 -11.53
CA LYS A 127 5.71 11.99 -11.96
C LYS A 127 6.36 10.69 -12.44
N LEU A 128 5.62 9.58 -12.45
CA LEU A 128 6.11 8.28 -12.87
C LEU A 128 6.40 8.27 -14.38
N ASP A 129 7.64 7.89 -14.74
CA ASP A 129 8.05 7.54 -16.10
C ASP A 129 8.62 6.12 -16.12
N ILE A 130 8.21 5.30 -17.09
CA ILE A 130 8.56 3.87 -17.15
C ILE A 130 10.08 3.68 -17.27
N LYS A 131 10.77 4.56 -18.00
CA LYS A 131 12.21 4.41 -18.29
C LYS A 131 13.06 4.87 -17.11
N THR A 132 12.58 5.81 -16.31
CA THR A 132 13.34 6.38 -15.19
C THR A 132 12.88 5.88 -13.82
N LEU A 133 11.73 5.23 -13.68
CA LEU A 133 11.19 4.80 -12.39
C LEU A 133 12.16 3.91 -11.62
N ILE A 134 12.69 2.85 -12.24
CA ILE A 134 13.62 1.95 -11.55
C ILE A 134 14.94 2.64 -11.19
N PRO A 135 15.62 3.37 -12.10
CA PRO A 135 16.81 4.15 -11.74
C PRO A 135 16.57 5.10 -10.56
N GLN A 136 15.50 5.91 -10.60
CA GLN A 136 15.17 6.83 -9.51
C GLN A 136 14.83 6.09 -8.20
N THR A 137 14.20 4.93 -8.30
CA THR A 137 13.91 4.07 -7.14
C THR A 137 15.19 3.54 -6.51
N ILE A 138 16.17 3.12 -7.31
CA ILE A 138 17.49 2.70 -6.83
C ILE A 138 18.20 3.85 -6.12
N ASP A 139 18.19 5.05 -6.70
CA ASP A 139 18.74 6.25 -6.07
C ASP A 139 18.01 6.57 -4.75
N PHE A 140 16.67 6.43 -4.74
CA PHE A 140 15.86 6.62 -3.54
C PHE A 140 16.10 5.56 -2.46
N ILE A 141 16.49 4.33 -2.80
CA ILE A 141 16.94 3.33 -1.81
C ILE A 141 18.32 3.72 -1.25
N GLY A 142 19.21 4.22 -2.12
CA GLY A 142 20.58 4.61 -1.77
C GLY A 142 21.50 3.40 -1.60
N GLU A 143 22.66 3.64 -1.00
CA GLU A 143 23.67 2.60 -0.79
C GLU A 143 23.18 1.52 0.17
N THR A 144 23.26 0.26 -0.27
CA THR A 144 22.80 -0.90 0.47
C THR A 144 23.55 -2.15 0.02
N PRO A 145 23.83 -3.11 0.92
CA PRO A 145 24.44 -4.38 0.54
C PRO A 145 23.42 -5.40 0.01
N SER A 146 22.11 -5.08 -0.01
CA SER A 146 21.09 -6.00 -0.53
C SER A 146 21.23 -6.19 -2.05
N LYS A 147 20.74 -7.33 -2.56
CA LYS A 147 20.75 -7.62 -4.00
C LYS A 147 19.57 -6.98 -4.75
N LEU A 148 18.66 -6.30 -4.06
CA LEU A 148 17.45 -5.76 -4.66
C LEU A 148 17.74 -4.71 -5.75
N PRO A 149 18.60 -3.69 -5.54
CA PRO A 149 18.91 -2.72 -6.59
C PRO A 149 19.45 -3.34 -7.87
N GLN A 150 20.33 -4.34 -7.74
CA GLN A 150 20.91 -5.08 -8.88
C GLN A 150 19.82 -5.87 -9.63
N THR A 151 18.92 -6.52 -8.88
CA THR A 151 17.79 -7.27 -9.46
C THR A 151 16.80 -6.35 -10.16
N LEU A 152 16.49 -5.19 -9.58
CA LEU A 152 15.65 -4.16 -10.19
C LEU A 152 16.30 -3.61 -11.47
N LEU A 153 17.60 -3.32 -11.45
CA LEU A 153 18.32 -2.83 -12.64
C LEU A 153 18.29 -3.86 -13.79
N LYS A 154 18.39 -5.15 -13.46
CA LYS A 154 18.24 -6.23 -14.44
C LYS A 154 16.83 -6.25 -15.05
N VAL A 155 15.79 -6.08 -14.23
CA VAL A 155 14.41 -5.91 -14.71
C VAL A 155 14.24 -4.67 -15.58
N ASN A 156 14.85 -3.54 -15.21
CA ASN A 156 14.82 -2.32 -16.00
C ASN A 156 15.36 -2.54 -17.42
N ASN A 157 16.51 -3.22 -17.53
CA ASN A 157 17.11 -3.55 -18.83
C ASN A 157 16.20 -4.47 -19.66
N LEU A 158 15.54 -5.44 -19.01
CA LEU A 158 14.61 -6.34 -19.68
C LEU A 158 13.33 -5.62 -20.15
N LEU A 159 12.82 -4.65 -19.37
CA LEU A 159 11.71 -3.79 -19.75
C LEU A 159 12.07 -2.94 -20.98
N LEU A 160 13.25 -2.32 -20.98
CA LEU A 160 13.75 -1.52 -22.11
C LEU A 160 13.93 -2.36 -23.39
N GLN A 161 14.22 -3.66 -23.25
CA GLN A 161 14.31 -4.61 -24.36
C GLN A 161 12.95 -5.16 -24.81
N GLY A 162 11.83 -4.79 -24.16
CA GLY A 162 10.51 -5.35 -24.44
C GLY A 162 10.40 -6.84 -24.13
N ALA A 163 11.15 -7.36 -23.14
CA ALA A 163 11.14 -8.77 -22.80
C ALA A 163 9.77 -9.23 -22.27
N GLY A 164 9.31 -10.39 -22.74
CA GLY A 164 8.10 -11.07 -22.24
C GLY A 164 8.29 -11.73 -20.87
N LEU A 165 7.18 -12.15 -20.24
CA LEU A 165 7.15 -12.64 -18.86
C LEU A 165 8.06 -13.87 -18.65
N GLU A 166 7.99 -14.86 -19.55
CA GLU A 166 8.82 -16.08 -19.47
C GLU A 166 10.32 -15.77 -19.49
N ARG A 167 10.74 -14.85 -20.37
CA ARG A 167 12.15 -14.44 -20.48
C ARG A 167 12.64 -13.79 -19.20
N VAL A 168 11.79 -12.96 -18.57
CA VAL A 168 12.12 -12.33 -17.29
C VAL A 168 12.21 -13.37 -16.18
N GLN A 169 11.23 -14.25 -16.05
CA GLN A 169 11.24 -15.34 -15.06
C GLN A 169 12.48 -16.24 -15.20
N GLY A 170 12.84 -16.60 -16.43
CA GLY A 170 14.05 -17.38 -16.73
C GLY A 170 15.33 -16.63 -16.33
N SER A 171 15.40 -15.32 -16.62
CA SER A 171 16.55 -14.49 -16.27
C SER A 171 16.73 -14.30 -14.75
N LEU A 172 15.63 -14.26 -13.99
CA LEU A 172 15.63 -14.07 -12.54
C LEU A 172 15.63 -15.40 -11.76
N SER A 173 15.75 -16.54 -12.44
CA SER A 173 15.68 -17.87 -11.82
C SER A 173 16.76 -18.13 -10.76
N ARG A 174 17.93 -17.49 -10.90
CA ARG A 174 19.08 -17.63 -9.99
C ARG A 174 19.19 -16.51 -8.94
N GLU A 175 18.29 -15.54 -8.99
CA GLU A 175 18.29 -14.43 -8.04
C GLU A 175 17.72 -14.87 -6.70
N GLU A 176 18.11 -14.15 -5.65
CA GLU A 176 17.56 -14.33 -4.31
C GLU A 176 16.04 -14.20 -4.31
N LYS A 177 15.36 -15.10 -3.58
CA LYS A 177 13.89 -15.25 -3.61
C LYS A 177 13.14 -13.94 -3.33
N LEU A 178 13.56 -13.18 -2.31
CA LEU A 178 12.91 -11.93 -1.90
C LEU A 178 13.13 -10.82 -2.94
N SER A 179 14.39 -10.65 -3.37
CA SER A 179 14.78 -9.66 -4.38
C SER A 179 14.07 -9.92 -5.71
N LYS A 180 14.01 -11.20 -6.13
CA LYS A 180 13.25 -11.66 -7.29
C LYS A 180 11.77 -11.29 -7.20
N ALA A 181 11.13 -11.49 -6.06
CA ALA A 181 9.70 -11.24 -5.90
C ALA A 181 9.35 -9.76 -6.02
N VAL A 182 10.10 -8.86 -5.37
CA VAL A 182 9.91 -7.41 -5.52
C VAL A 182 10.16 -6.98 -6.97
N ALA A 183 11.25 -7.45 -7.58
CA ALA A 183 11.57 -7.11 -8.97
C ALA A 183 10.53 -7.63 -9.98
N MET A 184 9.96 -8.83 -9.74
CA MET A 184 8.85 -9.36 -10.53
C MET A 184 7.58 -8.51 -10.39
N ALA A 185 7.28 -7.98 -9.20
CA ALA A 185 6.13 -7.10 -9.01
C ALA A 185 6.29 -5.79 -9.79
N PHE A 186 7.49 -5.19 -9.75
CA PHE A 186 7.84 -4.02 -10.58
C PHE A 186 7.72 -4.32 -12.07
N TYR A 187 8.21 -5.48 -12.52
CA TYR A 187 8.07 -5.89 -13.93
C TYR A 187 6.60 -6.02 -14.35
N CYS A 188 5.79 -6.73 -13.56
CA CYS A 188 4.38 -6.95 -13.89
C CYS A 188 3.61 -5.62 -13.96
N PHE A 189 3.84 -4.73 -13.00
CA PHE A 189 3.29 -3.38 -13.01
C PHE A 189 3.76 -2.57 -14.24
N LEU A 190 5.07 -2.40 -14.44
CA LEU A 190 5.60 -1.51 -15.48
C LEU A 190 5.34 -2.01 -16.90
N SER A 191 5.35 -3.33 -17.12
CA SER A 191 5.06 -3.91 -18.44
C SER A 191 3.58 -3.82 -18.83
N THR A 192 2.71 -3.44 -17.89
CA THR A 192 1.26 -3.36 -18.07
C THR A 192 0.68 -2.14 -17.36
N LEU A 193 1.43 -1.03 -17.38
CA LEU A 193 1.21 0.15 -16.54
C LEU A 193 -0.24 0.64 -16.52
N GLU A 194 -0.92 0.56 -17.66
CA GLU A 194 -2.28 1.07 -17.90
C GLU A 194 -3.39 0.03 -17.69
N ASP A 195 -3.06 -1.23 -17.37
CA ASP A 195 -4.02 -2.32 -17.24
C ASP A 195 -3.85 -3.06 -15.90
N PHE A 196 -4.64 -2.63 -14.91
CA PHE A 196 -4.67 -3.23 -13.57
C PHE A 196 -4.90 -4.74 -13.60
N ARG A 197 -5.85 -5.20 -14.39
CA ARG A 197 -6.21 -6.63 -14.45
C ARG A 197 -5.03 -7.43 -14.99
N LEU A 198 -4.42 -6.96 -16.08
CA LEU A 198 -3.28 -7.64 -16.68
C LEU A 198 -2.05 -7.63 -15.77
N SER A 199 -1.81 -6.55 -15.02
CA SER A 199 -0.73 -6.50 -14.03
C SER A 199 -0.85 -7.62 -13.01
N ILE A 200 -2.05 -7.78 -12.42
CA ILE A 200 -2.31 -8.83 -11.43
C ILE A 200 -2.22 -10.22 -12.05
N LEU A 201 -2.83 -10.44 -13.23
CA LEU A 201 -2.80 -11.74 -13.88
C LEU A 201 -1.36 -12.21 -14.13
N ARG A 202 -0.48 -11.32 -14.62
CA ARG A 202 0.95 -11.64 -14.83
C ARG A 202 1.70 -11.88 -13.53
N ALA A 203 1.38 -11.14 -12.47
CA ALA A 203 1.97 -11.35 -11.15
C ALA A 203 1.61 -12.71 -10.54
N THR A 204 0.42 -13.24 -10.89
CA THR A 204 -0.08 -14.54 -10.43
C THR A 204 0.20 -15.69 -11.40
N ASP A 205 0.78 -15.41 -12.57
CA ASP A 205 1.05 -16.38 -13.63
C ASP A 205 2.33 -17.21 -13.37
N ASN A 206 2.42 -17.75 -12.15
CA ASN A 206 3.44 -18.68 -11.71
C ASN A 206 2.98 -19.41 -10.45
N ARG A 207 2.94 -20.75 -10.49
CA ARG A 207 2.48 -21.59 -9.37
C ARG A 207 3.34 -21.46 -8.11
N ASP A 208 4.60 -21.06 -8.26
CA ASP A 208 5.56 -20.89 -7.16
C ASP A 208 5.76 -19.41 -6.78
N ALA A 209 4.93 -18.50 -7.31
CA ALA A 209 4.98 -17.10 -6.96
C ALA A 209 4.66 -16.88 -5.47
N LEU A 210 5.46 -16.05 -4.83
CA LEU A 210 5.11 -15.55 -3.51
C LEU A 210 3.84 -14.69 -3.60
N PRO A 211 2.84 -14.86 -2.71
CA PRO A 211 1.63 -14.05 -2.73
C PRO A 211 1.88 -12.54 -2.65
N ALA A 212 2.99 -12.15 -2.01
CA ALA A 212 3.44 -10.76 -1.95
C ALA A 212 3.67 -10.14 -3.34
N ILE A 213 4.00 -10.92 -4.39
CA ILE A 213 4.15 -10.39 -5.76
C ILE A 213 2.82 -9.81 -6.25
N GLY A 214 1.72 -10.54 -6.06
CA GLY A 214 0.38 -10.09 -6.40
C GLY A 214 0.00 -8.84 -5.61
N ALA A 215 0.20 -8.89 -4.28
CA ALA A 215 -0.12 -7.77 -3.39
C ALA A 215 0.63 -6.48 -3.74
N ILE A 216 1.95 -6.55 -3.94
CA ILE A 216 2.77 -5.39 -4.31
C ILE A 216 2.36 -4.87 -5.70
N THR A 217 2.18 -5.76 -6.67
CA THR A 217 1.75 -5.38 -8.03
C THR A 217 0.40 -4.66 -8.00
N GLY A 218 -0.53 -5.15 -7.18
CA GLY A 218 -1.85 -4.55 -6.99
C GLY A 218 -1.80 -3.19 -6.31
N ALA A 219 -0.94 -3.01 -5.31
CA ALA A 219 -0.73 -1.72 -4.66
C ALA A 219 -0.21 -0.68 -5.65
N LEU A 220 0.82 -1.03 -6.43
CA LEU A 220 1.44 -0.16 -7.43
C LEU A 220 0.45 0.20 -8.56
N SER A 221 -0.18 -0.83 -9.14
CA SER A 221 -1.15 -0.62 -10.22
C SER A 221 -2.38 0.14 -9.74
N GLY A 222 -2.83 -0.09 -8.51
CA GLY A 222 -3.90 0.67 -7.87
C GLY A 222 -3.55 2.14 -7.62
N ALA A 223 -2.31 2.45 -7.21
CA ALA A 223 -1.84 3.83 -7.06
C ALA A 223 -1.82 4.59 -8.40
N TYR A 224 -1.46 3.88 -9.48
CA TYR A 224 -1.37 4.46 -10.81
C TYR A 224 -2.73 4.58 -11.52
N ASN A 225 -3.51 3.49 -11.52
CA ASN A 225 -4.75 3.37 -12.29
C ASN A 225 -6.03 3.70 -11.49
N SER A 226 -5.90 3.85 -10.17
CA SER A 226 -7.00 4.11 -9.22
C SER A 226 -8.02 2.98 -9.09
N ILE A 227 -8.94 3.09 -8.12
CA ILE A 227 -9.98 2.07 -7.88
C ILE A 227 -10.92 1.87 -9.07
N THR A 228 -11.09 2.88 -9.93
CA THR A 228 -11.97 2.78 -11.11
C THR A 228 -11.47 1.81 -12.17
N SER A 229 -10.17 1.50 -12.17
CA SER A 229 -9.56 0.52 -13.08
C SER A 229 -9.76 -0.93 -12.64
N ILE A 230 -10.13 -1.15 -11.38
CA ILE A 230 -10.28 -2.48 -10.80
C ILE A 230 -11.58 -3.09 -11.35
N PRO A 231 -11.56 -4.29 -11.96
CA PRO A 231 -12.77 -4.92 -12.49
C PRO A 231 -13.87 -5.06 -11.43
N VAL A 232 -15.09 -4.63 -11.77
CA VAL A 232 -16.26 -4.68 -10.85
C VAL A 232 -16.47 -6.09 -10.30
N SER A 233 -16.28 -7.13 -11.12
CA SER A 233 -16.40 -8.53 -10.68
C SER A 233 -15.43 -8.90 -9.56
N TRP A 234 -14.25 -8.28 -9.49
CA TRP A 234 -13.28 -8.48 -8.40
C TRP A 234 -13.67 -7.68 -7.16
N GLN A 235 -14.15 -6.45 -7.35
CA GLN A 235 -14.68 -5.63 -6.24
C GLN A 235 -15.90 -6.29 -5.56
N MET A 236 -16.75 -6.95 -6.35
CA MET A 236 -17.92 -7.69 -5.82
C MET A 236 -17.49 -8.92 -5.01
N LYS A 237 -16.49 -9.68 -5.49
CA LYS A 237 -15.93 -10.82 -4.75
C LYS A 237 -15.38 -10.42 -3.37
N LEU A 238 -14.76 -9.24 -3.29
CA LEU A 238 -14.27 -8.68 -2.02
C LEU A 238 -15.41 -8.38 -1.04
N SER A 239 -16.58 -7.96 -1.56
CA SER A 239 -17.76 -7.69 -0.73
C SER A 239 -18.47 -8.98 -0.27
N SER A 240 -18.32 -10.07 -1.02
CA SER A 240 -18.98 -11.36 -0.74
C SER A 240 -18.12 -12.35 0.05
N ALA A 241 -16.82 -12.10 0.23
CA ALA A 241 -15.90 -12.97 0.98
C ALA A 241 -16.16 -13.02 2.50
N ASN A 242 -17.28 -12.45 2.97
CA ASN A 242 -17.75 -12.50 4.34
C ASN A 242 -18.16 -13.93 4.72
N SER A 243 -17.25 -14.71 5.31
CA SER A 243 -17.61 -15.88 6.10
C SER A 243 -16.80 -15.95 7.41
N ALA A 244 -17.47 -15.52 8.48
CA ALA A 244 -17.49 -16.09 9.84
C ALA A 244 -16.31 -15.96 10.82
N THR A 245 -15.13 -15.35 10.55
CA THR A 245 -14.05 -15.36 11.58
C THR A 245 -13.11 -14.16 11.73
N SER A 246 -13.20 -13.06 10.97
CA SER A 246 -12.57 -11.80 11.40
C SER A 246 -13.28 -10.59 10.80
N THR A 247 -13.45 -9.56 11.63
CA THR A 247 -14.29 -8.38 11.39
C THR A 247 -13.58 -7.28 10.59
N ALA A 248 -12.31 -7.46 10.20
CA ALA A 248 -11.40 -6.35 9.95
C ALA A 248 -10.93 -6.14 8.50
N SER A 249 -11.59 -6.70 7.48
CA SER A 249 -11.22 -6.45 6.07
C SER A 249 -12.41 -6.41 5.11
N ASN A 250 -13.50 -5.75 5.53
CA ASN A 250 -14.59 -5.45 4.62
C ASN A 250 -14.15 -4.34 3.64
N ARG A 251 -14.40 -4.52 2.34
CA ARG A 251 -14.21 -3.48 1.31
C ARG A 251 -14.69 -2.11 1.76
N LYS A 252 -15.84 -2.06 2.42
CA LYS A 252 -16.44 -0.82 2.94
C LYS A 252 -15.48 -0.10 3.90
N GLN A 253 -14.94 -0.81 4.88
CA GLN A 253 -13.97 -0.27 5.85
C GLN A 253 -12.69 0.21 5.15
N MET A 254 -12.17 -0.54 4.18
CA MET A 254 -10.98 -0.11 3.42
C MET A 254 -11.20 1.19 2.66
N ILE A 255 -12.39 1.35 2.05
CA ILE A 255 -12.78 2.57 1.33
C ILE A 255 -12.93 3.74 2.30
N GLU A 256 -13.62 3.54 3.43
CA GLU A 256 -13.84 4.57 4.44
C GLU A 256 -12.54 5.02 5.11
N LEU A 257 -11.64 4.09 5.42
CA LEU A 257 -10.32 4.41 5.96
C LEU A 257 -9.45 5.15 4.94
N ALA A 258 -9.53 4.80 3.66
CA ALA A 258 -8.85 5.55 2.60
C ALA A 258 -9.38 6.98 2.50
N ASP A 259 -10.70 7.18 2.58
CA ASP A 259 -11.33 8.50 2.59
C ASP A 259 -10.87 9.35 3.77
N ALA A 260 -10.91 8.78 4.97
CA ALA A 260 -10.47 9.45 6.18
C ALA A 260 -8.96 9.78 6.15
N LEU A 261 -8.13 8.89 5.59
CA LEU A 261 -6.69 9.14 5.45
C LEU A 261 -6.41 10.32 4.52
N VAL A 262 -7.15 10.44 3.40
CA VAL A 262 -7.05 11.58 2.48
C VAL A 262 -7.51 12.87 3.16
N ALA A 263 -8.60 12.82 3.93
CA ALA A 263 -9.10 13.97 4.68
C ALA A 263 -8.03 14.48 5.66
N VAL A 264 -7.48 13.60 6.50
CA VAL A 264 -6.42 13.96 7.46
C VAL A 264 -5.16 14.46 6.77
N TRP A 265 -4.71 13.80 5.69
CA TRP A 265 -3.56 14.27 4.90
C TRP A 265 -3.80 15.67 4.33
N SER A 266 -5.00 15.96 3.83
CA SER A 266 -5.36 17.26 3.26
C SER A 266 -5.58 18.37 4.32
N GLY A 267 -5.54 18.03 5.61
CA GLY A 267 -5.85 18.96 6.71
C GLY A 267 -7.35 19.23 6.86
N ALA A 268 -8.22 18.42 6.26
CA ALA A 268 -9.67 18.46 6.45
C ALA A 268 -10.02 17.65 7.69
N TYR A 269 -10.33 18.32 8.80
CA TYR A 269 -10.56 17.70 10.11
C TYR A 269 -12.02 17.35 10.42
N ASP A 270 -12.91 17.36 9.42
CA ASP A 270 -14.32 16.94 9.60
C ASP A 270 -14.43 15.40 9.67
N LEU A 271 -13.81 14.81 10.68
CA LEU A 271 -14.08 13.45 11.10
C LEU A 271 -15.35 13.51 11.95
N VAL A 272 -16.52 13.32 11.34
CA VAL A 272 -17.69 12.87 12.09
C VAL A 272 -17.21 11.65 12.91
N PRO A 273 -17.38 11.65 14.25
CA PRO A 273 -16.84 10.59 15.08
C PRO A 273 -17.37 9.26 14.55
N TYR A 274 -16.44 8.41 14.12
CA TYR A 274 -16.72 7.05 13.68
C TYR A 274 -17.53 6.35 14.77
N PRO A 275 -18.80 6.00 14.53
CA PRO A 275 -19.52 5.17 15.49
C PRO A 275 -18.88 3.79 15.41
N LYS A 276 -18.03 3.48 16.38
CA LYS A 276 -17.87 2.10 16.80
C LYS A 276 -19.26 1.68 17.27
N ASP A 277 -19.97 0.89 16.47
CA ASP A 277 -21.16 0.16 16.92
C ASP A 277 -20.72 -0.79 18.04
N LEU A 278 -20.62 -0.24 19.25
CA LEU A 278 -20.64 -0.97 20.50
C LEU A 278 -22.06 -0.86 21.01
N GLN A 279 -22.74 -2.01 21.00
CA GLN A 279 -24.05 -2.20 21.58
C GLN A 279 -24.16 -1.50 22.93
N GLN A 280 -25.00 -0.47 22.99
CA GLN A 280 -25.73 -0.12 24.20
C GLN A 280 -27.07 0.46 23.79
N GLU A 281 -28.11 -0.31 24.05
CA GLU A 281 -29.48 0.18 24.09
C GLU A 281 -29.57 1.38 25.03
N GLY A 282 -30.12 2.49 24.54
CA GLY A 282 -30.37 3.67 25.37
C GLY A 282 -30.70 4.90 24.55
N CYS A 283 -31.99 5.16 24.34
CA CYS A 283 -32.53 6.35 23.69
C CYS A 283 -31.98 7.67 24.26
N ALA A 284 -31.57 8.60 23.39
CA ALA A 284 -31.79 10.03 23.57
C ALA A 284 -31.64 10.79 22.24
N MET A 285 -32.72 11.46 21.82
CA MET A 285 -32.76 12.45 20.75
C MET A 285 -31.95 13.69 21.13
N PHE A 286 -31.13 14.23 20.23
CA PHE A 286 -30.87 15.68 20.17
C PHE A 286 -30.49 16.13 18.75
N ASP A 287 -31.36 16.97 18.20
CA ASP A 287 -31.09 17.88 17.08
C ASP A 287 -29.91 18.80 17.41
N LYS A 288 -29.02 19.03 16.44
CA LYS A 288 -28.32 20.32 16.27
C LYS A 288 -27.66 20.41 14.89
N GLN A 289 -28.21 21.28 14.04
CA GLN A 289 -27.53 21.85 12.88
C GLN A 289 -26.23 22.53 13.34
N GLY A 290 -25.10 22.01 12.85
CA GLY A 290 -23.77 22.59 13.05
C GLY A 290 -23.33 23.41 11.85
N THR A 291 -23.17 24.70 12.07
CA THR A 291 -22.69 25.73 11.14
C THR A 291 -21.27 25.42 10.65
N LEU A 292 -21.04 25.48 9.34
CA LEU A 292 -19.71 25.39 8.70
C LEU A 292 -18.77 26.46 9.29
N CYS A 293 -17.66 26.03 9.92
CA CYS A 293 -16.64 26.94 10.41
C CYS A 293 -15.31 26.63 9.71
N VAL A 294 -15.01 27.37 8.64
CA VAL A 294 -13.70 27.35 7.98
C VAL A 294 -12.71 28.06 8.89
N SER A 295 -11.85 27.31 9.57
CA SER A 295 -10.73 27.87 10.32
C SER A 295 -9.47 27.82 9.45
N ALA A 296 -9.15 28.94 8.81
CA ALA A 296 -7.86 29.10 8.13
C ALA A 296 -6.73 29.12 9.16
N ALA A 297 -5.70 28.29 8.97
CA ALA A 297 -4.47 28.38 9.74
C ALA A 297 -3.82 29.77 9.56
N PRO A 298 -3.29 30.40 10.62
CA PRO A 298 -2.75 31.75 10.50
C PRO A 298 -1.38 31.74 9.79
N ARG A 299 -1.31 32.52 8.71
CA ARG A 299 -0.13 33.14 8.08
C ARG A 299 0.79 32.26 7.21
N VAL A 300 0.49 32.22 5.92
CA VAL A 300 1.50 32.43 4.86
C VAL A 300 0.90 33.32 3.77
N ILE A 301 0.88 34.63 3.99
CA ILE A 301 0.78 35.61 2.89
C ILE A 301 2.22 35.88 2.47
N ARG A 302 2.65 35.32 1.34
CA ARG A 302 3.77 35.90 0.58
C ARG A 302 3.17 36.83 -0.47
N LEU A 303 3.35 38.12 -0.25
CA LEU A 303 3.11 39.17 -1.24
C LEU A 303 4.33 39.24 -2.17
N ARG A 304 4.04 39.06 -3.47
CA ARG A 304 4.83 39.37 -4.69
C ARG A 304 6.30 39.00 -4.71
#